data_AF-A0A7M3ZS15-F1
#
_entry.id   AF-A0A7M3ZS15-F1
#
_cell.length_a   1.000
_cell.length_b   1.000
_cell.length_c   1.000
_cell.angle_alpha   90.00
_cell.angle_beta   90.00
_cell.angle_gamma   90.00
#
_symmetry.space_group_name_H-M   'P 1'
#
loop_
_entity.id
_entity.type
_entity.pdbx_description
1 polymer ?
#
loop_
_entity_poly.entity_id
_entity_poly.type
_entity_poly.pdbx_seq_one_letter_code
_entity_poly.pdbx_strand_id
1 'polypeptide(L)'
;MDGNVRRVMARHTAQTDPAAGVVQAWADAALHSDRPGDWNQAVMELGATLCTPRKVGCTACPLASSCEGTSSPERYPSPKKQKKSVVELSVVVEFASDGHPVLRQRPMSGMFAGLWGPEYTEGPVASASESVFCGTLRHELSHRSFTVHVHRCTSAVSLEGTPVESVALSTMDSRVLELAKVHVDTDG
;
A
#
# COMPACT_ATOMS: atom_id res chain seq x y z
N MET A 1 17.02 8.67 1.49
CA MET A 1 18.01 7.66 1.89
C MET A 1 17.39 6.29 1.78
N ASP A 2 18.07 5.35 1.11
CA ASP A 2 17.53 4.03 0.78
C ASP A 2 17.37 3.10 2.01
N GLY A 3 16.38 2.21 1.96
CA GLY A 3 16.07 1.28 3.06
C GLY A 3 17.15 0.23 3.33
N ASN A 4 17.95 -0.13 2.32
CA ASN A 4 19.09 -1.04 2.46
C ASN A 4 20.22 -0.38 3.23
N VAL A 5 20.59 0.85 2.87
CA VAL A 5 21.65 1.62 3.56
C VAL A 5 21.30 1.81 5.03
N ARG A 6 20.05 2.21 5.32
CA ARG A 6 19.58 2.34 6.70
C ARG A 6 19.72 1.04 7.50
N ARG A 7 19.40 -0.10 6.89
CA ARG A 7 19.47 -1.41 7.56
C ARG A 7 20.91 -1.88 7.79
N VAL A 8 21.77 -1.70 6.79
CA VAL A 8 23.21 -2.02 6.91
C VAL A 8 23.81 -1.21 8.06
N MET A 9 23.58 0.11 8.08
CA MET A 9 24.08 0.97 9.15
C MET A 9 23.51 0.59 10.52
N ALA A 10 22.18 0.41 10.61
CA ALA A 10 21.51 0.03 11.85
C ALA A 10 22.10 -1.24 12.47
N ARG A 11 22.42 -2.25 11.65
CA ARG A 11 23.04 -3.49 12.11
C ARG A 11 24.52 -3.31 12.44
N HIS A 12 25.25 -2.56 11.61
CA HIS A 12 26.67 -2.28 11.82
C HIS A 12 26.91 -1.62 13.19
N THR A 13 26.00 -0.74 13.61
CA THR A 13 26.08 0.05 14.85
C THR A 13 25.10 -0.39 15.94
N ALA A 14 24.44 -1.54 15.79
CA ALA A 14 23.45 -2.08 16.72
C ALA A 14 22.35 -1.06 17.16
N GLN A 15 21.85 -0.24 16.23
CA GLN A 15 20.81 0.77 16.47
C GLN A 15 19.42 0.28 16.07
N THR A 16 18.47 0.38 16.98
CA THR A 16 17.09 -0.10 16.78
C THR A 16 16.22 0.88 16.00
N ASP A 17 16.40 2.19 16.15
CA ASP A 17 15.70 3.20 15.37
C ASP A 17 16.60 4.41 15.04
N PRO A 18 17.53 4.26 14.07
CA PRO A 18 18.39 5.38 13.69
C PRO A 18 17.59 6.48 12.98
N ALA A 19 17.74 7.72 13.42
CA ALA A 19 17.23 8.89 12.73
C ALA A 19 17.96 9.08 11.38
N ALA A 20 17.30 9.68 10.39
CA ALA A 20 17.88 9.84 9.05
C ALA A 20 19.24 10.55 9.06
N GLY A 21 19.43 11.56 9.93
CA GLY A 21 20.71 12.26 10.08
C GLY A 21 21.83 11.37 10.64
N VAL A 22 21.52 10.41 11.51
CA VAL A 22 22.52 9.45 12.03
C VAL A 22 22.99 8.51 10.92
N VAL A 23 22.04 8.04 10.10
CA VAL A 23 22.37 7.20 8.95
C VAL A 23 23.25 7.98 7.96
N GLN A 24 22.92 9.25 7.70
CA GLN A 24 23.71 10.10 6.81
C GLN A 24 25.12 10.35 7.35
N ALA A 25 25.26 10.68 8.64
CA ALA A 25 26.57 10.90 9.26
C ALA A 25 27.47 9.66 9.21
N TRP A 26 26.90 8.46 9.41
CA TRP A 26 27.63 7.21 9.24
C TRP A 26 28.09 7.01 7.80
N ALA A 27 27.23 7.33 6.83
CA ALA A 27 27.57 7.21 5.41
C ALA A 27 28.69 8.19 5.03
N ASP A 28 28.59 9.44 5.48
CA ASP A 28 29.58 10.48 5.20
C ASP A 28 30.94 10.15 5.83
N ALA A 29 30.95 9.59 7.05
CA ALA A 29 32.18 9.19 7.74
C ALA A 29 32.89 7.98 7.08
N ALA A 30 32.12 7.10 6.44
CA ALA A 30 32.65 5.90 5.76
C ALA A 30 32.89 6.11 4.27
N LEU A 31 32.50 7.27 3.71
CA LEU A 31 32.53 7.55 2.28
C LEU A 31 33.96 7.54 1.73
N HIS A 32 34.15 6.81 0.64
CA HIS A 32 35.38 6.91 -0.15
C HIS A 32 35.30 8.12 -1.08
N SER A 33 35.93 9.25 -0.70
CA SER A 33 35.84 10.54 -1.42
C SER A 33 36.20 10.46 -2.91
N ASP A 34 37.15 9.60 -3.28
CA ASP A 34 37.61 9.49 -4.67
C ASP A 34 36.66 8.66 -5.55
N ARG A 35 35.80 7.83 -4.94
CA ARG A 35 34.87 6.91 -5.63
C ARG A 35 33.53 6.82 -4.89
N PRO A 36 32.81 7.95 -4.69
CA PRO A 36 31.61 7.98 -3.86
C PRO A 36 30.46 7.16 -4.45
N GLY A 37 30.37 7.09 -5.78
CA GLY A 37 29.37 6.28 -6.48
C GLY A 37 29.55 4.78 -6.22
N ASP A 38 30.77 4.28 -6.32
CA ASP A 38 31.07 2.86 -6.08
C ASP A 38 30.84 2.48 -4.62
N TRP A 39 31.22 3.37 -3.69
CA TRP A 39 30.95 3.17 -2.27
C TRP A 39 29.44 3.08 -2.00
N ASN A 40 28.65 4.02 -2.52
CA ASN A 40 27.19 4.01 -2.39
C ASN A 40 26.59 2.71 -2.96
N GLN A 41 27.04 2.31 -4.15
CA GLN A 41 26.57 1.09 -4.81
C GLN A 41 26.94 -0.16 -4.01
N ALA A 42 28.16 -0.23 -3.48
CA ALA A 42 28.61 -1.35 -2.65
C ALA A 42 27.75 -1.51 -1.38
N VAL A 43 27.42 -0.42 -0.70
CA VAL A 43 26.57 -0.48 0.50
C VAL A 43 25.13 -0.87 0.17
N MET A 44 24.57 -0.35 -0.93
CA MET A 44 23.24 -0.75 -1.40
C MET A 44 23.19 -2.24 -1.77
N GLU A 45 24.17 -2.72 -2.54
CA GLU A 45 24.30 -4.12 -2.96
C GLU A 45 24.49 -5.05 -1.77
N LEU A 46 25.34 -4.66 -0.81
CA LEU A 46 25.53 -5.39 0.44
C LEU A 46 24.20 -5.58 1.18
N GLY A 47 23.38 -4.53 1.26
CA GLY A 47 22.06 -4.61 1.86
C GLY A 47 21.09 -5.49 1.07
N ALA A 48 21.16 -5.48 -0.26
CA ALA A 48 20.29 -6.26 -1.12
C ALA A 48 20.61 -7.77 -1.09
N THR A 49 21.89 -8.15 -0.99
CA THR A 49 22.34 -9.54 -1.18
C THR A 49 22.70 -10.28 0.09
N LEU A 50 23.42 -9.65 1.03
CA LEU A 50 23.93 -10.30 2.23
C LEU A 50 23.21 -9.81 3.49
N CYS A 51 23.14 -8.49 3.68
CA CYS A 51 22.51 -7.88 4.85
C CYS A 51 20.99 -7.70 4.62
N THR A 52 20.30 -8.78 4.22
CA THR A 52 18.87 -8.74 3.84
C THR A 52 17.94 -8.68 5.06
N PRO A 53 16.64 -8.33 4.92
CA PRO A 53 15.73 -8.24 6.06
C PRO A 53 15.49 -9.57 6.80
N ARG A 54 15.52 -10.72 6.11
CA ARG A 54 15.14 -12.02 6.67
C ARG A 54 16.28 -13.04 6.73
N LYS A 55 16.92 -13.34 5.60
CA LYS A 55 18.01 -14.32 5.51
C LYS A 55 19.34 -13.57 5.50
N VAL A 56 19.85 -13.23 6.68
CA VAL A 56 21.07 -12.42 6.82
C VAL A 56 22.30 -13.31 6.62
N GLY A 57 23.11 -13.01 5.62
CA GLY A 57 24.35 -13.72 5.28
C GLY A 57 25.56 -13.21 6.06
N CYS A 58 25.49 -13.13 7.40
CA CYS A 58 26.58 -12.57 8.22
C CYS A 58 27.93 -13.26 7.99
N THR A 59 27.95 -14.58 7.77
CA THR A 59 29.18 -15.36 7.55
C THR A 59 29.98 -14.89 6.33
N ALA A 60 29.31 -14.43 5.27
CA ALA A 60 29.94 -13.92 4.05
C ALA A 60 30.02 -12.38 4.03
N CYS A 61 29.53 -11.71 5.08
CA CYS A 61 29.46 -10.26 5.11
C CYS A 61 30.86 -9.66 5.34
N PRO A 62 31.33 -8.76 4.46
CA PRO A 62 32.66 -8.13 4.60
C PRO A 62 32.77 -7.24 5.85
N LEU A 63 31.63 -6.82 6.43
CA LEU A 63 31.60 -5.98 7.64
C LEU A 63 31.47 -6.80 8.94
N ALA A 64 31.34 -8.13 8.88
CA ALA A 64 30.99 -8.96 10.02
C ALA A 64 31.91 -8.79 11.24
N SER A 65 33.21 -8.61 11.01
CA SER A 65 34.22 -8.43 12.08
C SER A 65 34.07 -7.11 12.86
N SER A 66 33.46 -6.11 12.26
CA SER A 66 33.25 -4.77 12.85
C SER A 66 31.79 -4.44 13.12
N CYS A 67 30.87 -5.37 12.84
CA CYS A 67 29.44 -5.16 12.92
C CYS A 67 28.92 -5.57 14.31
N GLU A 68 28.48 -4.59 15.09
CA GLU A 68 28.01 -4.77 16.46
C GLU A 68 26.73 -5.63 16.54
N GLY A 69 25.87 -5.56 15.51
CA GLY A 69 24.64 -6.33 15.43
C GLY A 69 24.80 -7.75 14.88
N THR A 70 26.02 -8.26 14.66
CA THR A 70 26.25 -9.55 13.99
C THR A 70 25.61 -10.74 14.72
N SER A 71 25.52 -10.69 16.05
CA SER A 71 24.95 -11.76 16.88
C SER A 71 23.41 -11.80 16.90
N SER A 72 22.74 -10.70 16.55
CA SER A 72 21.28 -10.59 16.52
C SER A 72 20.82 -9.57 15.47
N PRO A 73 21.18 -9.75 14.19
CA PRO A 73 20.95 -8.75 13.14
C PRO A 73 19.47 -8.47 12.89
N GLU A 74 18.58 -9.41 13.23
CA GLU A 74 17.13 -9.28 13.16
C GLU A 74 16.54 -8.26 14.16
N ARG A 75 17.27 -7.90 15.21
CA ARG A 75 16.87 -6.82 16.14
C ARG A 75 17.02 -5.42 15.52
N TYR A 76 17.78 -5.30 14.44
CA TYR A 76 18.21 -4.01 13.91
C TYR A 76 17.93 -3.86 12.40
N PRO A 77 17.34 -2.73 11.97
CA PRO A 77 16.54 -1.82 12.79
C PRO A 77 15.28 -2.57 13.27
N SER A 78 14.72 -2.13 14.39
CA SER A 78 13.42 -2.61 14.84
C SER A 78 12.37 -2.36 13.75
N PRO A 79 11.47 -3.32 13.47
CA PRO A 79 10.39 -3.10 12.51
C PRO A 79 9.54 -1.92 12.98
N LYS A 80 9.49 -0.84 12.20
CA LYS A 80 8.53 0.22 12.48
C LYS A 80 7.13 -0.33 12.23
N LYS A 81 6.35 -0.46 13.30
CA LYS A 81 4.89 -0.55 13.17
C LYS A 81 4.40 0.76 12.60
N GLN A 82 4.30 0.86 11.28
CA GLN A 82 3.54 1.96 10.68
C GLN A 82 2.10 1.81 11.15
N LYS A 83 1.60 2.82 11.89
CA LYS A 83 0.17 2.93 12.15
C LYS A 83 -0.51 3.11 10.80
N LYS A 84 -1.04 2.02 10.23
CA LYS A 84 -1.92 2.10 9.06
C LYS A 84 -3.14 2.88 9.49
N SER A 85 -3.45 4.01 8.82
CA SER A 85 -4.72 4.68 9.04
C SER A 85 -5.81 3.78 8.49
N VAL A 86 -6.75 3.40 9.35
CA VAL A 86 -7.94 2.65 8.94
C VAL A 86 -8.99 3.68 8.52
N VAL A 87 -9.43 3.59 7.27
CA VAL A 87 -10.50 4.42 6.73
C VAL A 87 -11.72 3.52 6.58
N GLU A 88 -12.82 3.92 7.20
CA GLU A 88 -14.10 3.23 7.07
C GLU A 88 -14.95 3.99 6.06
N LEU A 89 -15.34 3.29 5.00
CA LEU A 89 -16.15 3.81 3.90
C LEU A 89 -17.42 3.00 3.79
N SER A 90 -18.44 3.62 3.23
CA SER A 90 -19.63 2.94 2.76
C SER A 90 -19.93 3.34 1.34
N VAL A 91 -20.56 2.44 0.60
CA VAL A 91 -20.96 2.64 -0.78
C VAL A 91 -22.31 2.00 -1.01
N VAL A 92 -23.19 2.72 -1.72
CA VAL A 92 -24.45 2.18 -2.22
C VAL A 92 -24.32 2.09 -3.74
N VAL A 93 -24.29 0.87 -4.28
CA VAL A 93 -24.25 0.66 -5.72
C VAL A 93 -25.66 0.80 -6.28
N GLU A 94 -25.85 1.86 -7.06
CA GLU A 94 -27.07 2.14 -7.80
C GLU A 94 -27.03 1.49 -9.19
N PHE A 95 -28.19 1.11 -9.69
CA PHE A 95 -28.35 0.50 -11.00
C PHE A 95 -29.34 1.31 -11.82
N ALA A 96 -29.02 1.54 -13.08
CA ALA A 96 -29.95 2.12 -14.03
C ALA A 96 -30.99 1.09 -14.48
N SER A 97 -32.01 1.55 -15.20
CA SER A 97 -33.09 0.69 -15.72
C SER A 97 -32.61 -0.35 -16.74
N ASP A 98 -31.46 -0.11 -17.36
CA ASP A 98 -30.77 -1.04 -18.27
C ASP A 98 -29.98 -2.14 -17.54
N GLY A 99 -29.88 -2.07 -16.21
CA GLY A 99 -29.15 -3.04 -15.38
C GLY A 99 -27.65 -2.75 -15.23
N HIS A 100 -27.12 -1.68 -15.85
CA HIS A 100 -25.74 -1.25 -15.63
C HIS A 100 -25.62 -0.42 -14.34
N PRO A 101 -24.46 -0.49 -13.65
CA PRO A 101 -24.24 0.32 -12.46
C PRO A 101 -24.10 1.80 -12.83
N VAL A 102 -24.52 2.69 -11.93
CA VAL A 102 -24.26 4.13 -12.08
C VAL A 102 -22.83 4.41 -11.62
N LEU A 103 -21.98 4.83 -12.55
CA LEU A 103 -20.57 5.15 -12.28
C LEU A 103 -20.29 6.60 -12.68
N ARG A 104 -19.33 7.23 -12.00
CA ARG A 104 -18.85 8.57 -12.36
C ARG A 104 -17.34 8.58 -12.48
N GLN A 105 -16.81 9.31 -13.46
CA GLN A 105 -15.39 9.58 -13.54
C GLN A 105 -14.99 10.51 -12.40
N ARG A 106 -13.99 10.09 -11.61
CA ARG A 106 -13.50 10.89 -10.48
C ARG A 106 -12.65 12.06 -10.97
N PRO A 107 -12.57 13.16 -10.20
CA PRO A 107 -11.66 14.26 -10.49
C PRO A 107 -10.22 13.79 -10.71
N MET A 108 -9.40 14.62 -11.36
CA MET A 108 -7.98 14.33 -11.60
C MET A 108 -7.10 14.42 -10.33
N SER A 109 -7.72 14.55 -9.15
CA SER A 109 -7.05 14.56 -7.85
C SER A 109 -7.83 13.71 -6.84
N GLY A 110 -7.13 13.21 -5.82
CA GLY A 110 -7.72 12.39 -4.76
C GLY A 110 -7.61 10.88 -5.00
N MET A 111 -8.44 10.11 -4.28
CA MET A 111 -8.44 8.65 -4.33
C MET A 111 -8.97 8.17 -5.68
N PHE A 112 -8.20 7.32 -6.37
CA PHE A 112 -8.53 6.79 -7.70
C PHE A 112 -8.84 7.87 -8.74
N ALA A 113 -8.07 8.96 -8.71
CA ALA A 113 -8.19 10.10 -9.61
C ALA A 113 -8.26 9.68 -11.09
N GLY A 114 -9.23 10.24 -11.82
CA GLY A 114 -9.46 9.95 -13.25
C GLY A 114 -10.07 8.58 -13.57
N LEU A 115 -10.16 7.66 -12.60
CA LEU A 115 -10.84 6.37 -12.76
C LEU A 115 -12.35 6.51 -12.51
N TRP A 116 -13.11 5.59 -13.08
CA TRP A 116 -14.54 5.48 -12.85
C TRP A 116 -14.83 4.65 -11.60
N GLY A 117 -15.97 4.91 -10.98
CA GLY A 117 -16.50 4.05 -9.94
C GLY A 117 -17.70 4.64 -9.22
N PRO A 118 -18.21 3.94 -8.20
CA PRO A 118 -19.32 4.43 -7.38
C PRO A 118 -18.87 5.55 -6.43
N GLU A 119 -19.85 6.24 -5.86
CA GLU A 119 -19.65 7.29 -4.86
C GLU A 119 -19.49 6.66 -3.46
N TYR A 120 -18.42 7.05 -2.77
CA TYR A 120 -18.13 6.59 -1.41
C TYR A 120 -18.45 7.69 -0.41
N THR A 121 -19.00 7.29 0.74
CA THR A 121 -19.17 8.16 1.90
C THR A 121 -18.26 7.70 3.03
N GLU A 122 -17.66 8.64 3.76
CA GLU A 122 -16.90 8.32 4.96
C GLU A 122 -17.83 7.89 6.10
N GLY A 123 -17.47 6.82 6.79
CA GLY A 123 -18.25 6.23 7.88
C GLY A 123 -19.34 5.25 7.42
N PRO A 124 -20.07 4.65 8.38
CA PRO A 124 -21.18 3.75 8.09
C PRO A 124 -22.37 4.53 7.51
N VAL A 125 -22.91 4.09 6.37
CA VAL A 125 -24.19 4.59 5.86
C VAL A 125 -25.29 4.20 6.84
N ALA A 126 -26.08 5.18 7.30
CA ALA A 126 -27.33 4.89 8.00
C ALA A 126 -28.21 4.08 7.05
N SER A 127 -28.68 2.89 7.47
CA SER A 127 -29.38 1.96 6.58
C SER A 127 -30.46 2.68 5.77
N ALA A 128 -30.17 2.97 4.50
CA ALA A 128 -31.16 3.56 3.62
C ALA A 128 -32.24 2.48 3.43
N SER A 129 -33.49 2.85 3.66
CA SER A 129 -34.66 1.95 3.58
C SER A 129 -34.83 1.26 2.22
N GLU A 130 -34.09 1.72 1.21
CA GLU A 130 -34.12 1.22 -0.17
C GLU A 130 -32.81 0.55 -0.60
N SER A 131 -32.03 0.02 0.36
CA SER A 131 -30.77 -0.65 0.09
C SER A 131 -30.62 -1.99 0.83
N VAL A 132 -29.93 -2.94 0.21
CA VAL A 132 -29.59 -4.25 0.79
C VAL A 132 -28.08 -4.31 1.03
N PHE A 133 -27.70 -4.66 2.25
CA PHE A 133 -26.30 -4.93 2.58
C PHE A 133 -25.80 -6.17 1.86
N CYS A 134 -24.71 -6.01 1.09
CA CYS A 134 -24.10 -7.07 0.29
C CYS A 134 -22.85 -7.67 0.95
N GLY A 135 -22.18 -6.90 1.83
CA GLY A 135 -21.05 -7.39 2.61
C GLY A 135 -20.03 -6.30 2.92
N THR A 136 -18.92 -6.70 3.55
CA THR A 136 -17.80 -5.82 3.88
C THR A 136 -16.55 -6.23 3.12
N LEU A 137 -15.97 -5.28 2.38
CA LEU A 137 -14.72 -5.44 1.63
C LEU A 137 -13.57 -4.82 2.43
N ARG A 138 -12.48 -5.59 2.61
CA ARG A 138 -11.20 -5.05 3.09
C ARG A 138 -10.21 -4.89 1.94
N HIS A 139 -9.61 -3.71 1.85
CA HIS A 139 -8.59 -3.38 0.86
C HIS A 139 -7.38 -2.74 1.53
N GLU A 140 -6.20 -3.33 1.33
CA GLU A 140 -4.96 -2.86 1.95
C GLU A 140 -4.05 -2.18 0.94
N LEU A 141 -3.65 -0.96 1.26
CA LEU A 141 -2.53 -0.25 0.63
C LEU A 141 -1.36 -0.14 1.63
N SER A 142 -0.19 0.24 1.12
CA SER A 142 1.04 0.40 1.92
C SER A 142 0.85 1.28 3.17
N HIS A 143 0.03 2.34 3.09
CA HIS A 143 -0.15 3.30 4.18
C HIS A 143 -1.60 3.43 4.69
N ARG A 144 -2.58 2.85 3.98
CA ARG A 144 -4.00 2.96 4.30
C ARG A 144 -4.66 1.60 4.23
N SER A 145 -5.50 1.31 5.19
CA SER A 145 -6.40 0.16 5.14
C SER A 145 -7.81 0.67 5.00
N PHE A 146 -8.54 0.17 4.01
CA PHE A 146 -9.94 0.51 3.79
C PHE A 146 -10.82 -0.65 4.25
N THR A 147 -11.83 -0.32 5.05
CA THR A 147 -12.98 -1.17 5.33
C THR A 147 -14.17 -0.53 4.63
N VAL A 148 -14.72 -1.22 3.63
CA VAL A 148 -15.80 -0.70 2.79
C VAL A 148 -17.06 -1.53 3.04
N HIS A 149 -18.14 -0.89 3.48
CA HIS A 149 -19.46 -1.50 3.60
C HIS A 149 -20.22 -1.33 2.30
N VAL A 150 -20.53 -2.44 1.63
CA VAL A 150 -21.16 -2.45 0.31
C VAL A 150 -22.65 -2.70 0.47
N HIS A 151 -23.44 -1.75 -0.01
CA HIS A 151 -24.87 -1.85 -0.17
C HIS A 151 -25.23 -1.78 -1.65
N ARG A 152 -26.42 -2.26 -1.97
CA ARG A 152 -27.01 -2.14 -3.30
C ARG A 152 -28.43 -1.61 -3.19
N CYS A 153 -28.81 -0.68 -4.07
CA CYS A 153 -30.21 -0.23 -4.15
C CYS A 153 -31.16 -1.35 -4.56
N THR A 154 -32.35 -1.40 -3.97
CA THR A 154 -33.38 -2.39 -4.32
C THR A 154 -34.16 -2.04 -5.58
N SER A 155 -34.09 -0.78 -6.00
CA SER A 155 -34.82 -0.23 -7.15
C SER A 155 -33.85 0.44 -8.11
N ALA A 156 -34.17 0.37 -9.40
CA ALA A 156 -33.42 1.11 -10.41
C ALA A 156 -33.65 2.62 -10.27
N VAL A 157 -32.61 3.41 -10.54
CA VAL A 157 -32.66 4.87 -10.52
C VAL A 157 -32.78 5.44 -11.94
N SER A 158 -33.29 6.66 -12.06
CA SER A 158 -33.44 7.37 -13.35
C SER A 158 -32.14 7.96 -13.89
N LEU A 159 -31.00 7.39 -13.52
CA LEU A 159 -29.66 7.81 -13.98
C LEU A 159 -29.19 6.91 -15.12
N GLU A 160 -28.23 7.39 -15.89
CA GLU A 160 -27.60 6.61 -16.96
C GLU A 160 -26.63 5.58 -16.37
N GLY A 161 -26.78 4.33 -16.81
CA GLY A 161 -25.90 3.24 -16.43
C GLY A 161 -24.59 3.30 -17.21
N THR A 162 -23.50 2.82 -16.61
CA THR A 162 -22.19 2.75 -17.25
C THR A 162 -21.75 1.29 -17.36
N PRO A 163 -21.59 0.75 -18.59
CA PRO A 163 -21.03 -0.59 -18.78
C PRO A 163 -19.61 -0.67 -18.21
N VAL A 164 -19.37 -1.64 -17.34
CA VAL A 164 -18.11 -1.75 -16.57
C VAL A 164 -16.91 -2.02 -17.48
N GLU A 165 -17.12 -2.72 -18.58
CA GLU A 165 -16.15 -3.04 -19.62
C GLU A 165 -15.73 -1.83 -20.46
N SER A 166 -16.52 -0.74 -20.43
CA SER A 166 -16.27 0.46 -21.22
C SER A 166 -15.39 1.50 -20.49
N VAL A 167 -15.08 1.27 -19.21
CA VAL A 167 -14.41 2.26 -18.36
C VAL A 167 -13.28 1.65 -17.53
N ALA A 168 -12.29 2.48 -17.19
CA ALA A 168 -11.19 2.06 -16.31
C ALA A 168 -11.61 2.17 -14.83
N LEU A 169 -11.58 1.04 -14.12
CA LEU A 169 -11.91 0.92 -12.70
C LEU A 169 -10.66 0.65 -11.87
N SER A 170 -10.69 1.02 -10.58
CA SER A 170 -9.69 0.53 -9.64
C SER A 170 -9.95 -0.94 -9.25
N THR A 171 -8.94 -1.63 -8.73
CA THR A 171 -9.12 -2.97 -8.14
C THR A 171 -10.11 -2.97 -6.99
N MET A 172 -10.18 -1.88 -6.21
CA MET A 172 -11.14 -1.77 -5.12
C MET A 172 -12.57 -1.64 -5.65
N ASP A 173 -12.79 -0.79 -6.65
CA ASP A 173 -14.10 -0.60 -7.27
C ASP A 173 -14.61 -1.88 -7.93
N SER A 174 -13.75 -2.59 -8.65
CA SER A 174 -14.10 -3.86 -9.30
C SER A 174 -14.63 -4.88 -8.28
N ARG A 175 -13.96 -4.99 -7.12
CA ARG A 175 -14.39 -5.88 -6.02
C ARG A 175 -15.67 -5.39 -5.33
N VAL A 176 -15.91 -4.08 -5.26
CA VAL A 176 -17.16 -3.52 -4.74
C VAL A 176 -18.33 -3.92 -5.66
N LEU A 177 -18.17 -3.77 -6.98
CA LEU A 177 -19.19 -4.10 -7.97
C LEU A 177 -19.48 -5.61 -7.99
N GLU A 178 -18.44 -6.45 -7.92
CA GLU A 178 -18.57 -7.90 -7.78
C GLU A 178 -19.38 -8.28 -6.52
N LEU A 179 -19.07 -7.66 -5.37
CA LEU A 179 -19.80 -7.93 -4.13
C LEU A 179 -21.26 -7.46 -4.20
N ALA A 180 -21.54 -6.38 -4.93
CA ALA A 180 -22.90 -5.93 -5.23
C ALA A 180 -23.62 -6.80 -6.28
N LYS A 181 -22.97 -7.86 -6.79
CA LYS A 181 -23.46 -8.77 -7.84
C LYS A 181 -23.72 -8.08 -9.17
N VAL A 182 -22.93 -7.05 -9.49
CA VAL A 182 -22.77 -6.60 -10.88
C VAL A 182 -22.04 -7.73 -11.60
N HIS A 183 -22.53 -8.21 -12.74
CA HIS A 183 -21.72 -9.09 -13.59
C HIS A 183 -20.54 -8.26 -14.10
N VAL A 184 -19.39 -8.45 -13.47
CA VAL A 184 -18.11 -7.96 -13.98
C VAL A 184 -17.45 -9.20 -14.57
N ASP A 185 -17.48 -9.33 -15.89
CA ASP A 185 -16.68 -10.35 -16.57
C ASP A 185 -15.21 -10.07 -16.25
N THR A 186 -14.67 -10.80 -15.27
CA THR A 186 -13.27 -10.74 -14.88
C THR A 186 -12.53 -11.84 -15.64
N ASP A 187 -12.45 -11.69 -16.96
CA ASP A 187 -11.64 -12.53 -17.84
C ASP A 187 -10.62 -11.68 -18.61
N GLY A 188 -9.33 -11.89 -18.33
CA GLY A 188 -8.20 -11.39 -19.13
C GLY A 188 -7.02 -10.80 -18.34
#